data_AF-A0A6B3HVV2-F1
#
_entry.id   AF-A0A6B3HVV2-F1
#
_cell.length_a   1.000
_cell.length_b   1.000
_cell.length_c   1.000
_cell.angle_alpha   90.00
_cell.angle_beta   90.00
_cell.angle_gamma   90.00
#
_symmetry.space_group_name_H-M   'P 1'
#
loop_
_entity.id
_entity.type
_entity.pdbx_description
1 polymer ?
#
loop_
_entity_poly.entity_id
_entity_poly.type
_entity_poly.pdbx_seq_one_letter_code
_entity_poly.pdbx_strand_id
1 'polypeptide(L)' 'YAVHLRVGEGAALRWLPEQLVSAHGSDLRQSTRVELAPTARLLLREEQILGRHGEPTGALTTRLTVHRGGRPLLDQ' A
#
# COMPACT_ATOMS: atom_id res chain seq x y z
N TYR A 1 -3.62 -2.95 -9.52
CA TYR A 1 -4.62 -3.73 -8.77
C TYR A 1 -4.94 -3.02 -7.45
N ALA A 2 -5.97 -3.47 -6.72
CA ALA A 2 -6.42 -2.82 -5.49
C ALA A 2 -6.33 -3.77 -4.27
N VAL A 3 -5.97 -3.21 -3.12
CA VAL A 3 -5.94 -3.89 -1.82
C VAL A 3 -6.84 -3.13 -0.84
N HIS A 4 -7.72 -3.87 -0.16
CA HIS A 4 -8.61 -3.33 0.86
C HIS A 4 -8.37 -4.04 2.19
N LEU A 5 -8.00 -3.28 3.21
CA LEU A 5 -7.74 -3.80 4.56
C LEU A 5 -8.73 -3.17 5.54
N ARG A 6 -9.37 -4.00 6.36
CA ARG A 6 -10.18 -3.56 7.50
C ARG A 6 -9.58 -4.12 8.78
N VAL A 7 -9.32 -3.25 9.76
CA VAL A 7 -8.79 -3.65 11.07
C VAL A 7 -9.79 -3.23 12.14
N GLY A 8 -10.40 -4.23 12.77
CA GLY A 8 -11.45 -4.05 13.77
C GLY A 8 -10.96 -3.48 15.11
N GLU A 9 -11.89 -3.24 16.02
CA GLU A 9 -11.61 -2.72 17.36
C GLU A 9 -10.62 -3.61 18.12
N GLY A 10 -9.64 -2.98 18.76
CA GLY A 10 -8.58 -3.67 19.51
C GLY A 10 -7.64 -4.55 18.68
N ALA A 11 -7.89 -4.73 17.37
CA ALA A 11 -7.10 -5.60 16.52
C ALA A 11 -5.79 -4.92 16.07
N ALA A 12 -4.81 -5.76 15.77
CA ALA A 12 -3.54 -5.36 15.19
C ALA A 12 -3.29 -6.12 13.89
N LEU A 13 -2.93 -5.39 12.83
CA LEU A 13 -2.52 -5.98 11.55
C LEU A 13 -1.08 -5.59 11.21
N ARG A 14 -0.29 -6.58 10.78
CA ARG A 14 1.01 -6.38 10.15
C ARG A 14 0.89 -6.78 8.69
N TRP A 15 0.86 -5.80 7.80
CA TRP A 15 0.78 -5.99 6.35
C TRP A 15 2.11 -5.61 5.71
N LEU A 16 2.94 -6.61 5.44
CA LEU A 16 4.30 -6.47 4.94
C LEU A 16 4.44 -7.27 3.63
N PRO A 17 3.77 -6.87 2.54
CA PRO A 17 3.88 -7.57 1.27
C PRO A 17 5.33 -7.60 0.77
N GLU A 18 5.58 -8.54 -0.15
CA GLU A 18 6.84 -8.62 -0.88
C GLU A 18 7.06 -7.37 -1.74
N GLN A 19 8.31 -7.19 -2.15
CA GLN A 19 8.75 -6.05 -2.94
C GLN A 19 8.05 -6.04 -4.32
N LEU A 20 7.64 -4.84 -4.74
CA LEU A 20 7.10 -4.61 -6.07
C LEU A 20 8.21 -4.11 -6.99
N VAL A 21 8.43 -4.80 -8.11
CA VAL A 21 9.37 -4.36 -9.15
C VAL A 21 8.61 -3.74 -10.32
N SER A 22 8.87 -2.46 -10.60
CA SER A 22 8.39 -1.76 -11.80
C SER A 22 9.27 -2.10 -13.00
N ALA A 23 9.05 -3.27 -13.58
CA ALA A 23 9.80 -3.78 -14.73
C ALA A 23 9.62 -2.91 -15.98
N HIS A 24 10.58 -2.95 -16.91
CA HIS A 24 10.54 -2.23 -18.17
C HIS A 24 9.27 -2.55 -18.96
N GLY A 25 8.65 -1.49 -19.49
CA GLY A 25 7.40 -1.59 -20.23
C GLY A 25 6.15 -1.85 -19.38
N SER A 26 6.26 -1.97 -18.05
CA SER A 26 5.07 -2.07 -17.20
C SER A 26 4.34 -0.73 -17.14
N ASP A 27 2.99 -0.77 -17.14
CA ASP A 27 2.14 0.34 -16.70
C ASP A 27 1.28 -0.19 -15.55
N LEU A 28 1.73 0.05 -14.32
CA LEU A 28 1.08 -0.45 -13.12
C LEU A 28 0.44 0.68 -12.32
N ARG A 29 -0.84 0.50 -12.02
CA ARG A 29 -1.60 1.33 -11.08
C ARG A 29 -1.98 0.50 -9.87
N GLN A 30 -1.47 0.86 -8.70
CA GLN A 30 -1.76 0.20 -7.43
C GLN A 30 -2.52 1.14 -6.49
N SER A 31 -3.53 0.61 -5.81
CA SER A 31 -4.19 1.32 -4.71
C SER A 31 -4.30 0.44 -3.46
N THR A 32 -3.97 1.02 -2.32
CA THR A 32 -4.15 0.40 -1.01
C THR A 32 -5.06 1.29 -0.18
N ARG A 33 -6.19 0.74 0.28
CA ARG A 33 -7.14 1.44 1.16
C ARG A 33 -7.28 0.70 2.48
N VAL A 34 -7.05 1.43 3.56
CA VAL A 34 -7.13 0.87 4.92
C VAL A 34 -8.20 1.59 5.73
N GLU A 35 -9.09 0.81 6.34
CA GLU A 35 -10.08 1.27 7.30
C GLU A 35 -9.72 0.72 8.69
N LEU A 36 -9.32 1.61 9.57
CA LEU A 36 -9.00 1.32 10.97
C LEU A 36 -10.17 1.72 11.86
N ALA A 37 -10.61 0.79 12.71
CA ALA A 37 -11.41 1.16 13.87
C ALA A 37 -10.63 2.15 14.77
N PRO A 38 -11.29 2.96 15.60
CA PRO A 38 -10.63 3.98 16.42
C PRO A 38 -9.46 3.45 17.25
N THR A 39 -9.58 2.22 17.78
CA THR A 39 -8.59 1.57 18.65
C THR A 39 -7.66 0.59 17.93
N ALA A 40 -7.79 0.44 16.61
CA ALA A 40 -6.99 -0.51 15.83
C ALA A 40 -5.52 -0.08 15.68
N ARG A 41 -4.63 -1.05 15.47
CA ARG A 41 -3.19 -0.84 15.24
C ARG A 41 -2.78 -1.42 13.89
N LEU A 42 -1.94 -0.69 13.17
CA LEU A 42 -1.46 -1.10 11.84
C LEU A 42 0.05 -0.88 11.77
N LEU A 43 0.76 -1.89 11.27
CA LEU A 43 2.07 -1.73 10.66
C LEU A 43 1.95 -2.10 9.19
N LEU A 44 2.29 -1.17 8.31
CA LEU A 44 2.22 -1.34 6.86
C LEU A 44 3.53 -0.86 6.22
N ARG A 45 4.05 -1.63 5.27
CA ARG A 45 5.22 -1.28 4.46
C ARG A 45 5.00 -1.71 3.03
N GLU A 46 5.13 -0.76 2.11
CA GLU A 46 5.22 -1.02 0.67
C GLU A 46 6.64 -0.68 0.21
N GLU A 47 7.28 -1.60 -0.52
CA GLU A 47 8.63 -1.41 -1.09
C GLU A 47 8.53 -1.40 -2.61
N GLN A 48 9.02 -0.33 -3.23
CA GLN A 48 9.01 -0.14 -4.68
C GLN A 48 10.44 -0.18 -5.21
N ILE A 49 10.70 -1.11 -6.13
CA ILE A 49 11.97 -1.26 -6.83
C ILE A 49 11.77 -0.75 -8.25
N LEU A 50 12.51 0.31 -8.59
CA LEU A 50 12.38 1.06 -9.84
C LEU A 50 13.12 0.38 -11.00
N GLY A 51 12.74 -0.85 -11.32
CA GLY A 51 13.34 -1.67 -12.39
C GLY A 51 14.32 -2.73 -11.86
N ARG A 52 14.65 -3.69 -12.71
CA ARG A 52 15.67 -4.70 -12.42
C ARG A 52 17.06 -4.13 -12.68
N HIS A 53 18.09 -4.83 -12.24
CA HIS A 53 19.46 -4.44 -12.51
C HIS A 53 19.72 -4.30 -14.03
N GLY A 54 20.20 -3.13 -14.45
CA GLY A 54 20.48 -2.82 -15.87
C GLY A 54 19.24 -2.57 -16.73
N GLU A 55 18.04 -2.58 -16.15
CA GLU A 55 16.77 -2.43 -16.84
C GLU A 55 16.13 -1.07 -16.51
N PRO A 56 15.65 -0.28 -17.48
CA PRO A 56 14.91 0.96 -17.19
C PRO A 56 13.61 0.68 -16.44
N THR A 57 13.22 1.58 -15.54
CA THR A 57 11.96 1.51 -14.80
C THR A 57 10.74 1.58 -15.74
N GLY A 58 9.68 0.81 -15.44
CA GLY A 58 8.35 0.98 -16.04
C GLY A 58 7.55 2.14 -15.42
N ALA A 59 6.36 2.40 -15.94
CA ALA A 59 5.43 3.34 -15.33
C ALA A 59 4.77 2.72 -14.08
N LEU A 60 4.83 3.45 -12.96
CA LEU A 60 4.22 3.07 -11.70
C LEU A 60 3.46 4.27 -11.11
N THR A 61 2.19 4.07 -10.80
CA THR A 61 1.41 4.99 -9.97
C THR A 61 0.85 4.23 -8.79
N THR A 62 1.14 4.71 -7.57
CA THR A 62 0.63 4.12 -6.33
C THR A 62 -0.16 5.14 -5.54
N ARG A 63 -1.22 4.69 -4.87
CA ARG A 63 -1.92 5.50 -3.87
C ARG A 63 -2.21 4.70 -2.60
N LEU A 64 -1.86 5.25 -1.45
CA LEU A 64 -2.14 4.67 -0.13
C LEU A 64 -3.06 5.61 0.65
N THR A 65 -4.25 5.12 1.00
CA THR A 65 -5.18 5.84 1.86
C THR A 65 -5.43 5.08 3.16
N VAL A 66 -5.37 5.77 4.28
CA VAL A 66 -5.66 5.22 5.60
C VAL A 66 -6.71 6.11 6.27
N HIS A 67 -7.83 5.52 6.65
CA HIS A 67 -8.85 6.17 7.48
C HIS A 67 -8.86 5.53 8.87
N ARG A 68 -8.99 6.34 9.92
CA ARG A 68 -9.19 5.90 11.31
C ARG A 68 -10.50 6.47 11.84
N GLY A 69 -11.41 5.58 12.27
CA GLY A 69 -12.75 5.99 12.72
C GLY A 69 -13.49 6.82 11.66
N GLY A 70 -13.35 6.45 10.38
CA GLY A 70 -13.92 7.16 9.23
C GLY A 70 -13.16 8.42 8.77
N ARG A 71 -12.23 8.95 9.56
CA ARG A 71 -11.49 10.17 9.24
C ARG A 71 -10.17 9.86 8.53
N PRO A 72 -9.77 10.65 7.52
CA PRO A 72 -8.49 10.45 6.85
C PRO A 72 -7.33 10.66 7.83
N LEU A 73 -6.40 9.69 7.85
CA LEU A 73 -5.16 9.71 8.61
C LEU A 73 -3.94 9.88 7.69
N LEU A 74 -4.00 9.28 6.49
CA LEU A 74 -2.97 9.37 5.45
C LEU A 74 -3.64 9.28 4.07
N ASP A 75 -3.14 10.07 3.12
CA ASP A 75 -3.41 9.97 1.68
C ASP A 75 -2.10 10.32 0.95
N GLN A 76 -1.47 9.32 0.34
CA GLN A 76 -0.17 9.40 -0.34
C GLN A 76 -0.32 8.90 -1.77
#